data_AF-A0A2M8QS04-F1
#
_entry.id   AF-A0A2M8QS04-F1
#
_cell.length_a   1.000
_cell.length_b   1.000
_cell.length_c   1.000
_cell.angle_alpha   90.00
_cell.angle_beta   90.00
_cell.angle_gamma   90.00
#
_symmetry.space_group_name_H-M   'P 1'
#
loop_
_entity.id
_entity.type
_entity.pdbx_description
1 polymer ?
#
loop_
_entity_poly.entity_id
_entity_poly.type
_entity_poly.pdbx_seq_one_letter_code
_entity_poly.pdbx_strand_id
1 'polypeptide(L)'
;MAKRSIDNHATGLLLAGLALCALLMSLAFFLHLRRATDGHLEAAAAKARSLPGVTLMDGMAAGGRPGVIVTSMESDGQAARLGISVGDGVVSLNGTPISSLDQASAYLLHHPQPKIALGLRHADRMRVVMLDRPEGGR
;
A
#
# COMPACT_ATOMS: atom_id res chain seq x y z
N MET A 1 51.36 -32.74 32.58
CA MET A 1 50.45 -33.02 31.44
C MET A 1 49.04 -33.20 32.02
N ALA A 2 48.27 -32.11 32.15
CA ALA A 2 47.00 -32.11 32.88
C ALA A 2 45.85 -32.52 31.93
N LYS A 3 45.31 -33.73 32.13
CA LYS A 3 44.19 -34.28 31.37
C LYS A 3 42.89 -33.68 31.91
N ARG A 4 42.44 -32.58 31.30
CA ARG A 4 41.18 -31.90 31.66
C ARG A 4 40.03 -32.82 31.24
N SER A 5 39.39 -33.48 32.21
CA SER A 5 38.19 -34.29 31.99
C SER A 5 37.11 -33.38 31.40
N ILE A 6 36.71 -33.64 30.16
CA ILE A 6 35.61 -32.94 29.52
C ILE A 6 34.35 -33.60 30.07
N ASP A 7 33.65 -32.90 30.96
CA ASP A 7 32.38 -33.38 31.49
C ASP A 7 31.37 -33.41 30.35
N ASN A 8 31.06 -34.61 29.84
CA ASN A 8 30.17 -34.82 28.70
C ASN A 8 28.79 -34.15 28.89
N HIS A 9 28.35 -33.99 30.15
CA HIS A 9 27.13 -33.26 30.52
C HIS A 9 27.24 -31.74 30.30
N ALA A 10 28.41 -31.15 30.56
CA ALA A 10 28.66 -29.72 30.33
C ALA A 10 28.71 -29.40 28.83
N THR A 11 29.30 -30.28 28.02
CA THR A 11 29.27 -30.14 26.55
C THR A 11 27.87 -30.33 25.97
N GLY A 12 27.05 -31.23 26.53
CA GLY A 12 25.66 -31.40 26.12
C GLY A 12 24.81 -30.16 26.36
N LEU A 13 24.97 -29.52 27.52
CA LEU A 13 24.27 -28.26 27.86
C LEU A 13 24.68 -27.10 26.94
N LEU A 14 25.97 -26.98 26.61
CA LEU A 14 26.45 -25.95 25.67
C LEU A 14 25.93 -26.16 24.24
N LEU A 15 25.90 -27.40 23.76
CA LEU A 15 25.35 -27.74 22.46
C LEU A 15 23.84 -27.48 22.38
N ALA A 16 23.10 -27.81 23.44
CA ALA A 16 21.66 -27.52 23.53
C ALA A 16 21.38 -26.01 23.51
N GLY A 17 22.18 -25.21 24.23
CA GLY A 17 22.07 -23.76 24.23
C GLY A 17 22.34 -23.13 22.87
N LEU A 18 23.38 -23.60 22.16
CA LEU A 18 23.69 -23.15 20.80
C LEU A 18 22.59 -23.54 19.80
N ALA A 19 22.04 -24.76 19.91
CA ALA A 19 20.94 -25.21 19.06
C ALA A 19 19.67 -24.37 19.26
N LEU A 20 19.35 -24.01 20.51
CA LEU A 20 18.22 -23.13 20.82
C LEU A 20 18.43 -21.73 20.24
N CYS A 21 19.63 -21.16 20.35
CA CYS A 21 19.96 -19.86 19.77
C CYS A 21 19.85 -19.88 18.24
N ALA A 22 20.32 -20.94 17.58
CA ALA A 22 20.21 -21.10 16.13
C ALA A 22 18.74 -21.19 15.68
N LEU A 23 17.89 -21.91 16.42
CA LEU A 23 16.45 -21.98 16.16
C LEU A 23 15.77 -20.63 16.32
N LEU A 24 16.10 -19.86 17.38
CA LEU A 24 15.55 -18.53 17.60
C LEU A 24 15.98 -17.54 16.51
N MET A 25 17.24 -17.59 16.07
CA MET A 25 17.73 -16.76 14.95
C MET A 25 17.08 -17.14 13.63
N SER A 26 16.93 -18.43 13.35
CA SER A 26 16.24 -18.92 12.15
C SER A 26 14.76 -18.52 12.16
N LEU A 27 14.07 -18.65 13.30
CA LEU A 27 12.68 -18.23 13.44
C LEU A 27 12.52 -16.71 13.33
N ALA A 28 13.41 -15.93 13.95
CA ALA A 28 13.41 -14.48 13.84
C ALA A 28 13.68 -14.03 12.40
N PHE A 29 14.66 -14.64 11.72
CA PHE A 29 14.95 -14.39 10.31
C PHE A 29 13.79 -14.79 9.42
N PHE A 30 13.15 -15.92 9.66
CA PHE A 30 12.00 -16.39 8.90
C PHE A 30 10.76 -15.50 9.10
N LEU A 31 10.51 -15.03 10.33
CA LEU A 31 9.48 -14.02 10.62
C LEU A 31 9.81 -12.66 9.99
N HIS A 32 11.09 -12.28 9.95
CA HIS A 32 11.55 -11.07 9.28
C HIS A 32 11.41 -11.17 7.75
N LEU A 33 11.73 -12.32 7.17
CA LEU A 33 11.60 -12.59 5.74
C LEU A 33 10.12 -12.67 5.34
N ARG A 34 9.25 -13.23 6.20
CA ARG A 34 7.80 -13.14 6.05
C ARG A 34 7.32 -11.69 6.05
N ARG A 35 7.74 -10.85 7.01
CA ARG A 35 7.41 -9.40 6.96
C ARG A 35 7.91 -8.71 5.67
N ALA A 36 9.04 -9.13 5.12
CA ALA A 36 9.55 -8.59 3.86
C ALA A 36 8.74 -9.07 2.63
N THR A 37 8.07 -10.23 2.71
CA THR A 37 7.23 -10.77 1.63
C THR A 37 5.73 -10.44 1.79
N ASP A 38 5.29 -10.12 3.01
CA ASP A 38 3.93 -9.66 3.32
C ASP A 38 3.66 -8.24 2.77
N GLY A 39 4.72 -7.48 2.46
CA GLY A 39 4.59 -6.17 1.80
C GLY A 39 4.10 -6.21 0.34
N HIS A 40 4.03 -7.38 -0.30
CA HIS A 40 3.74 -7.50 -1.73
C HIS A 40 2.59 -8.45 -2.11
N LEU A 41 2.11 -9.31 -1.21
CA LEU A 41 1.01 -10.26 -1.54
C LEU A 41 -0.39 -9.79 -1.08
N GLU A 42 -0.49 -8.93 -0.07
CA GLU A 42 -1.70 -8.11 0.17
C GLU A 42 -1.92 -7.09 -0.98
N ALA A 43 -0.84 -6.71 -1.67
CA ALA A 43 -0.87 -5.80 -2.82
C ALA A 43 -1.38 -6.43 -4.13
N ALA A 44 -1.96 -7.62 -4.12
CA ALA A 44 -2.69 -8.14 -5.28
C ALA A 44 -4.21 -8.13 -5.03
N ALA A 45 -4.66 -8.35 -3.79
CA ALA A 45 -6.07 -8.30 -3.41
C ALA A 45 -6.53 -6.88 -3.01
N ALA A 46 -5.62 -6.01 -2.55
CA ALA A 46 -5.89 -4.62 -2.16
C ALA A 46 -5.66 -3.58 -3.28
N LYS A 47 -5.13 -3.98 -4.45
CA LYS A 47 -4.53 -3.08 -5.44
C LYS A 47 -5.49 -2.46 -6.46
N ALA A 48 -6.77 -2.67 -6.26
CA ALA A 48 -7.80 -1.86 -6.88
C ALA A 48 -8.74 -1.38 -5.76
N ARG A 49 -8.29 -0.43 -4.93
CA ARG A 49 -9.24 0.40 -4.17
C ARG A 49 -9.96 1.27 -5.20
N SER A 50 -11.01 0.69 -5.79
CA SER A 50 -11.78 1.25 -6.89
C SER A 50 -12.54 2.46 -6.38
N LEU A 51 -12.08 3.65 -6.79
CA LEU A 51 -13.03 4.74 -6.96
C LEU A 51 -14.02 4.34 -8.07
N PRO A 52 -15.21 4.93 -8.09
CA PRO A 52 -16.30 4.52 -8.98
C PRO A 52 -15.87 4.64 -10.44
N GLY A 53 -15.73 3.51 -11.11
CA GLY A 53 -15.29 3.44 -12.50
C GLY A 53 -13.82 3.82 -12.74
N VAL A 54 -12.92 3.87 -11.74
CA VAL A 54 -11.48 4.09 -11.97
C VAL A 54 -10.59 3.18 -11.13
N THR A 55 -9.49 2.72 -11.73
CA THR A 55 -8.38 2.06 -11.04
C THR A 55 -7.28 3.08 -10.82
N LEU A 56 -6.84 3.16 -9.57
CA LEU A 56 -5.79 4.07 -9.13
C LEU A 56 -4.55 3.27 -8.72
N MET A 57 -3.37 3.79 -9.02
CA MET A 57 -2.09 3.21 -8.61
C MET A 57 -1.19 4.28 -7.99
N ASP A 58 -0.40 3.91 -7.00
CA ASP A 58 0.69 4.77 -6.55
C ASP A 58 1.73 4.90 -7.66
N GLY A 59 2.16 6.13 -7.92
CA GLY A 59 3.11 6.41 -8.97
C GLY A 59 3.71 7.79 -8.84
N MET A 60 4.46 8.19 -9.86
CA MET A 60 5.02 9.53 -9.96
C MET A 60 4.05 10.39 -10.77
N ALA A 61 3.34 11.30 -10.12
CA ALA A 61 2.49 12.26 -10.82
C ALA A 61 3.36 13.16 -11.73
N ALA A 62 2.74 13.74 -12.77
CA ALA A 62 3.40 14.71 -13.65
C ALA A 62 4.20 15.73 -12.80
N GLY A 63 5.49 15.92 -13.09
CA GLY A 63 6.38 16.77 -12.29
C GLY A 63 7.15 16.09 -11.15
N GLY A 64 7.25 14.75 -11.13
CA GLY A 64 8.24 14.05 -10.31
C GLY A 64 7.90 13.95 -8.81
N ARG A 65 6.64 14.15 -8.43
CA ARG A 65 6.18 14.02 -7.04
C ARG A 65 5.41 12.71 -6.87
N PRO A 66 5.58 11.99 -5.75
CA PRO A 66 4.78 10.81 -5.45
C PRO A 66 3.31 11.22 -5.37
N GLY A 67 2.44 10.44 -6.00
CA GLY A 67 1.02 10.71 -6.11
C GLY A 67 0.25 9.51 -6.61
N VAL A 68 -1.05 9.71 -6.80
CA VAL A 68 -1.96 8.65 -7.23
C VAL A 68 -2.28 8.86 -8.71
N ILE A 69 -2.17 7.83 -9.54
CA ILE A 69 -2.38 7.92 -10.99
C ILE A 69 -3.58 7.07 -11.40
N VAL A 70 -4.41 7.62 -12.28
CA VAL A 70 -5.48 6.86 -12.94
C VAL A 70 -4.85 5.96 -14.00
N THR A 71 -4.90 4.65 -13.81
CA THR A 71 -4.29 3.67 -14.73
C THR A 71 -5.32 2.92 -15.56
N SER A 72 -6.57 2.89 -15.11
CA SER A 72 -7.69 2.36 -15.87
C SER A 72 -8.97 3.08 -15.48
N MET A 73 -9.95 3.11 -16.38
CA MET A 73 -11.24 3.73 -16.17
C MET A 73 -12.33 2.97 -16.96
N GLU A 74 -13.53 2.94 -16.41
CA GLU A 74 -14.73 2.45 -17.07
C GLU A 74 -15.19 3.48 -18.11
N SER A 75 -15.27 3.06 -19.37
CA SER A 75 -15.54 3.94 -20.53
C SER A 75 -16.85 4.72 -20.43
N ASP A 76 -17.86 4.15 -19.76
CA ASP A 76 -19.17 4.77 -19.49
C ASP A 76 -19.37 5.10 -18.01
N GLY A 77 -18.29 5.16 -17.23
CA GLY A 77 -18.31 5.52 -15.83
C GLY A 77 -18.58 7.02 -15.62
N GLN A 78 -18.96 7.39 -14.40
CA GLN A 78 -19.11 8.81 -14.04
C GLN A 78 -17.79 9.58 -14.24
N ALA A 79 -16.65 8.96 -13.91
CA ALA A 79 -15.33 9.52 -14.13
C ALA A 79 -15.08 9.90 -15.60
N ALA A 80 -15.45 9.03 -16.54
CA ALA A 80 -15.29 9.27 -17.97
C ALA A 80 -16.17 10.43 -18.45
N ARG A 81 -17.44 10.48 -18.01
CA ARG A 81 -18.37 11.58 -18.31
C ARG A 81 -17.88 12.93 -17.80
N LEU A 82 -17.12 12.93 -16.72
CA LEU A 82 -16.54 14.12 -16.12
C LEU A 82 -15.17 14.50 -16.70
N GLY A 83 -14.72 13.77 -17.73
CA GLY A 83 -13.49 14.06 -18.44
C GLY A 83 -12.21 13.64 -17.71
N ILE A 84 -12.32 12.73 -16.72
CA ILE A 84 -11.15 12.04 -16.16
C ILE A 84 -10.54 11.17 -17.25
N SER A 85 -9.22 11.05 -17.28
CA SER A 85 -8.52 10.26 -18.29
C SER A 85 -7.41 9.44 -17.66
N VAL A 86 -7.08 8.31 -18.29
CA VAL A 86 -5.91 7.52 -17.92
C VAL A 86 -4.66 8.39 -18.05
N GLY A 87 -3.79 8.34 -17.04
CA GLY A 87 -2.62 9.19 -16.90
C GLY A 87 -2.84 10.46 -16.08
N ASP A 88 -4.06 10.75 -15.64
CA ASP A 88 -4.29 11.82 -14.67
C ASP A 88 -3.65 11.49 -13.32
N GLY A 89 -2.93 12.47 -12.75
CA GLY A 89 -2.50 12.43 -11.37
C GLY A 89 -3.56 12.99 -10.44
N VAL A 90 -4.11 12.18 -9.54
CA VAL A 90 -4.94 12.65 -8.42
C VAL A 90 -4.02 13.22 -7.34
N VAL A 91 -4.21 14.49 -7.03
CA VAL A 91 -3.35 15.26 -6.10
C VAL A 91 -4.10 15.77 -4.89
N SER A 92 -5.43 15.80 -4.91
CA SER A 92 -6.24 16.15 -3.74
C SER A 92 -7.64 15.55 -3.74
N LEU A 93 -8.22 15.40 -2.55
CA LEU A 93 -9.61 15.02 -2.31
C LEU A 93 -10.27 16.10 -1.44
N ASN A 94 -11.34 16.73 -1.92
CA ASN A 94 -12.03 17.83 -1.25
C ASN A 94 -11.09 18.95 -0.78
N GLY A 95 -10.08 19.27 -1.60
CA GLY A 95 -9.05 20.25 -1.26
C GLY A 95 -7.96 19.75 -0.29
N THR A 96 -8.09 18.54 0.24
CA THR A 96 -7.06 17.90 1.06
C THR A 96 -6.00 17.27 0.15
N PRO A 97 -4.73 17.70 0.20
CA PRO A 97 -3.68 17.13 -0.63
C PRO A 97 -3.45 15.66 -0.27
N ILE A 98 -3.27 14.82 -1.29
CA ILE A 98 -2.95 13.40 -1.14
C ILE A 98 -1.70 13.06 -1.94
N SER A 99 -0.90 12.14 -1.41
CA SER A 99 0.36 11.69 -2.03
C SER A 99 0.44 10.17 -2.22
N SER A 100 -0.53 9.42 -1.68
CA SER A 100 -0.60 7.97 -1.79
C SER A 100 -2.04 7.46 -1.74
N LEU A 101 -2.23 6.23 -2.23
CA LEU A 101 -3.49 5.49 -2.19
C LEU A 101 -3.97 5.23 -0.77
N ASP A 102 -3.06 4.96 0.16
CA ASP A 102 -3.41 4.76 1.57
C ASP A 102 -3.99 6.04 2.17
N GLN A 103 -3.39 7.21 1.88
CA GLN A 103 -3.94 8.50 2.31
C GLN A 103 -5.31 8.76 1.68
N ALA A 104 -5.46 8.48 0.38
CA ALA A 104 -6.72 8.62 -0.31
C ALA A 104 -7.81 7.71 0.31
N SER A 105 -7.48 6.44 0.56
CA SER A 105 -8.39 5.46 1.14
C SER A 105 -8.78 5.83 2.57
N ALA A 106 -7.79 6.18 3.40
CA ALA A 106 -8.03 6.66 4.76
C ALA A 106 -8.93 7.91 4.75
N TYR A 107 -8.68 8.87 3.87
CA TYR A 107 -9.52 10.06 3.75
C TYR A 107 -10.98 9.71 3.43
N LEU A 108 -11.20 8.84 2.44
CA LEU A 108 -12.54 8.43 2.00
C LEU A 108 -13.31 7.67 3.07
N LEU A 109 -12.62 6.89 3.91
CA LEU A 109 -13.20 6.19 5.06
C LEU A 109 -13.65 7.15 6.16
N HIS A 110 -12.85 8.18 6.47
CA HIS A 110 -13.18 9.15 7.51
C HIS A 110 -14.17 10.24 7.05
N HIS A 111 -14.34 10.43 5.74
CA HIS A 111 -15.22 11.44 5.17
C HIS A 111 -16.30 10.79 4.28
N PRO A 112 -17.37 10.22 4.86
CA PRO A 112 -18.48 9.64 4.13
C PRO A 112 -19.40 10.73 3.54
N GLN A 113 -18.89 11.45 2.54
CA GLN A 113 -19.65 12.45 1.80
C GLN A 113 -20.18 11.86 0.49
N PRO A 114 -21.41 12.22 0.09
CA PRO A 114 -22.02 11.72 -1.15
C PRO A 114 -21.33 12.26 -2.40
N LYS A 115 -20.59 13.36 -2.28
CA LYS A 115 -19.80 13.96 -3.36
C LYS A 115 -18.37 14.16 -2.91
N ILE A 116 -17.44 13.95 -3.83
CA ILE A 116 -16.01 14.12 -3.61
C ILE A 116 -15.45 14.96 -4.76
N ALA A 117 -14.82 16.09 -4.43
CA ALA A 117 -14.05 16.88 -5.36
C ALA A 117 -12.65 16.28 -5.50
N LEU A 118 -12.33 15.74 -6.67
CA LEU A 118 -11.01 15.24 -7.03
C LEU A 118 -10.20 16.34 -7.69
N GLY A 119 -9.10 16.74 -7.06
CA GLY A 119 -8.07 17.54 -7.70
C GLY A 119 -7.21 16.65 -8.59
N LEU A 120 -7.22 16.92 -9.88
CA LEU A 120 -6.50 16.18 -10.91
C LEU A 120 -5.44 17.09 -11.55
N ARG A 121 -4.35 16.46 -11.95
CA ARG A 121 -3.25 17.09 -12.67
C ARG A 121 -2.97 16.30 -13.95
N HIS A 122 -3.12 16.96 -15.09
CA HIS A 122 -2.86 16.37 -16.41
C HIS A 122 -1.90 17.27 -17.19
N ALA A 123 -0.71 16.77 -17.53
CA ALA A 123 0.30 17.52 -18.29
C ALA A 123 0.49 18.98 -17.81
N ASP A 124 0.59 19.15 -16.48
CA ASP A 124 0.73 20.43 -15.77
C ASP A 124 -0.51 21.34 -15.65
N ARG A 125 -1.66 20.89 -16.15
CA ARG A 125 -2.94 21.54 -15.91
C ARG A 125 -3.64 20.95 -14.69
N MET A 126 -3.99 21.81 -13.74
CA MET A 126 -4.80 21.46 -12.58
C MET A 126 -6.27 21.61 -12.92
N ARG A 127 -7.08 20.61 -12.57
CA ARG A 127 -8.54 20.66 -12.68
C ARG A 127 -9.17 20.02 -11.46
N VAL A 128 -10.37 20.46 -11.11
CA VAL A 128 -11.16 19.85 -10.03
C VAL A 128 -12.42 19.27 -10.64
N VAL A 129 -12.69 18.02 -10.31
CA VAL A 129 -13.84 17.27 -10.82
C VAL A 129 -14.64 16.74 -9.64
N MET A 130 -15.95 16.98 -9.63
CA MET A 130 -16.83 16.42 -8.60
C MET A 130 -17.37 15.05 -9.03
N LEU A 131 -16.95 13.99 -8.34
CA LEU A 131 -17.54 12.67 -8.46
C LEU A 131 -18.61 12.48 -7.40
N ASP A 132 -19.71 11.82 -7.78
CA ASP A 132 -20.62 11.27 -6.80
C ASP A 132 -20.01 9.95 -6.29
N ARG A 133 -20.12 9.74 -4.98
CA ARG A 133 -19.80 8.46 -4.37
C ARG A 133 -20.99 7.53 -4.66
N PRO A 134 -20.78 6.33 -5.23
CA PRO A 134 -21.81 5.33 -5.34
C PRO A 134 -22.25 5.05 -3.92
N GLU A 135 -23.52 5.35 -3.66
CA GLU A 135 -24.22 4.93 -2.45
C GLU A 135 -23.84 3.45 -2.24
N GLY A 136 -23.14 3.15 -1.14
CA GLY A 136 -22.68 1.79 -0.87
C GLY A 136 -23.87 0.86 -1.03
N GLY A 137 -23.78 -0.05 -1.99
CA GLY A 137 -24.83 -1.03 -2.25
C GLY A 137 -25.19 -1.70 -0.93
N ARG A 138 -26.45 -1.54 -0.54
CA ARG A 138 -27.05 -2.33 0.52
C ARG A 138 -27.09 -3.80 0.12
#